data_AF-A0A661J242-F1
#
_entry.id   AF-A0A661J242-F1
#
_cell.length_a   1.000
_cell.length_b   1.000
_cell.length_c   1.000
_cell.angle_alpha   90.00
_cell.angle_beta   90.00
_cell.angle_gamma   90.00
#
_symmetry.space_group_name_H-M   'P 1'
#
loop_
_entity.id
_entity.type
_entity.pdbx_description
1 polymer ?
#
loop_
_entity_poly.entity_id
_entity_poly.type
_entity_poly.pdbx_seq_one_letter_code
_entity_poly.pdbx_strand_id
1 'polypeptide(L)'
;MLTITIGQKSFTLTDEEEKALLTDMEDIFLWVKNLVENKVRQVMDRIIEEHTEYNPRRLDRERKRQIVGGLKLKTAVERMAEEEARLREEMKLEEGLTSVKGG
;
A
#
# COMPACT_ATOMS: atom_id res chain seq x y z
N MET A 1 0.53 -5.55 38.37
CA MET A 1 -0.95 -5.64 38.48
C MET A 1 -1.58 -4.53 37.66
N LEU A 2 -1.87 -4.85 36.40
CA LEU A 2 -2.47 -3.93 35.44
C LEU A 2 -3.99 -4.19 35.40
N THR A 3 -4.81 -3.17 35.57
CA THR A 3 -6.27 -3.29 35.40
C THR A 3 -6.67 -2.61 34.10
N ILE A 4 -7.08 -3.39 33.11
CA ILE A 4 -7.56 -2.86 31.82
C ILE A 4 -9.07 -2.75 31.90
N THR A 5 -9.60 -1.57 31.60
CA THR A 5 -11.05 -1.31 31.55
C THR A 5 -11.45 -1.00 30.11
N ILE A 6 -12.34 -1.81 29.54
CA ILE A 6 -12.91 -1.59 28.20
C ILE A 6 -14.43 -1.49 28.35
N GLY A 7 -14.96 -0.28 28.21
CA GLY A 7 -16.38 -0.01 28.45
C GLY A 7 -16.78 -0.32 29.89
N GLN A 8 -17.75 -1.22 30.08
CA GLN A 8 -18.21 -1.64 31.42
C GLN A 8 -17.47 -2.86 31.98
N LYS A 9 -16.46 -3.39 31.28
CA LYS A 9 -15.70 -4.57 31.71
C LYS A 9 -14.33 -4.16 32.23
N SER A 10 -13.95 -4.66 33.40
CA SER A 10 -12.60 -4.55 33.95
C SER A 10 -12.00 -5.93 34.13
N PHE A 11 -10.76 -6.12 33.68
CA PHE A 11 -9.98 -7.32 33.92
C PHE A 11 -8.70 -6.94 34.63
N THR A 12 -8.35 -7.71 35.65
CA THR A 12 -7.10 -7.56 36.39
C THR A 12 -6.13 -8.59 35.88
N LEU A 13 -5.02 -8.15 35.30
CA LEU A 13 -3.94 -9.03 34.83
C LEU A 13 -2.96 -9.28 35.98
N THR A 14 -2.57 -10.54 36.14
CA THR A 14 -1.39 -10.90 36.92
C THR A 14 -0.11 -10.43 36.21
N ASP A 15 0.98 -10.29 36.95
CA ASP A 15 2.26 -9.82 36.38
C ASP A 15 2.79 -10.77 35.28
N GLU A 16 2.46 -12.06 35.38
CA GLU A 16 2.82 -13.08 34.38
C GLU A 16 2.00 -12.92 33.10
N GLU A 17 0.69 -12.69 33.21
CA GLU A 17 -0.18 -12.42 32.07
C GLU A 17 0.18 -11.09 31.40
N GLU A 18 0.52 -10.06 32.17
CA GLU A 18 1.01 -8.78 31.65
C GLU A 18 2.28 -8.97 30.80
N LYS A 19 3.24 -9.78 31.29
CA LYS A 19 4.48 -10.08 30.57
C LYS A 19 4.25 -10.87 29.28
N ALA A 20 3.35 -11.85 29.31
CA ALA A 20 2.96 -12.60 28.13
C ALA A 20 2.33 -11.68 27.07
N LEU A 21 1.41 -10.81 27.49
CA LEU A 21 0.70 -9.88 26.62
C LEU A 21 1.66 -8.86 25.98
N LEU A 22 2.64 -8.35 26.73
CA LEU A 22 3.68 -7.47 26.18
C LEU A 22 4.54 -8.17 25.12
N THR A 23 4.88 -9.44 25.35
CA THR A 23 5.67 -10.23 24.39
C THR A 23 4.87 -10.45 23.10
N ASP A 24 3.60 -10.83 23.22
CA ASP A 24 2.70 -11.00 22.06
C ASP A 24 2.53 -9.69 21.27
N MET A 25 2.41 -8.56 21.98
CA MET A 25 2.32 -7.24 21.34
C MET A 25 3.60 -6.88 20.59
N GLU A 26 4.78 -7.19 21.13
CA GLU A 26 6.07 -6.97 20.48
C GLU A 26 6.22 -7.83 19.22
N ASP A 27 5.80 -9.11 19.28
CA ASP A 27 5.82 -10.02 18.14
C ASP A 27 4.89 -9.54 17.02
N ILE A 28 3.67 -9.11 17.36
CA ILE A 28 2.73 -8.53 16.39
C ILE A 28 3.33 -7.28 15.76
N PHE A 29 3.92 -6.39 16.57
CA PHE A 29 4.57 -5.19 16.06
C PHE A 29 5.70 -5.53 15.08
N LEU A 30 6.58 -6.47 15.45
CA LEU A 30 7.70 -6.89 14.62
C LEU A 30 7.20 -7.51 13.30
N TRP A 31 6.15 -8.33 13.37
CA TRP A 31 5.53 -8.93 12.19
C TRP A 31 4.95 -7.87 11.25
N VAL A 32 4.16 -6.92 11.77
CA VAL A 32 3.58 -5.82 10.98
C VAL A 32 4.67 -4.96 10.36
N LYS A 33 5.70 -4.59 11.15
CA LYS A 33 6.83 -3.80 10.66
C LYS A 33 7.54 -4.50 9.51
N ASN A 34 7.86 -5.78 9.65
CA ASN A 34 8.53 -6.56 8.62
C ASN A 34 7.67 -6.71 7.36
N LEU A 35 6.36 -6.91 7.52
CA LEU A 35 5.41 -6.97 6.40
C LEU A 35 5.40 -5.66 5.60
N VAL A 36 5.25 -4.53 6.30
CA VAL A 36 5.22 -3.20 5.68
C VAL A 36 6.55 -2.89 5.01
N GLU A 37 7.68 -3.12 5.69
CA GLU A 37 9.01 -2.86 5.13
C GLU A 37 9.29 -3.69 3.86
N ASN A 38 8.88 -4.97 3.87
CA ASN A 38 9.00 -5.83 2.69
C ASN A 38 8.13 -5.34 1.54
N LYS A 39 6.88 -4.92 1.82
CA LYS A 39 5.99 -4.41 0.79
C LYS A 39 6.54 -3.12 0.17
N VAL A 40 7.05 -2.20 1.00
CA VAL A 40 7.69 -0.96 0.52
C VAL A 40 8.88 -1.28 -0.39
N ARG A 41 9.72 -2.25 -0.03
CA ARG A 41 10.84 -2.69 -0.89
C ARG A 41 10.35 -3.19 -2.25
N GLN A 42 9.36 -4.08 -2.28
CA GLN A 42 8.80 -4.61 -3.53
C GLN A 42 8.19 -3.50 -4.40
N VAL A 43 7.50 -2.55 -3.78
CA VAL A 43 6.92 -1.41 -4.51
C VAL A 43 8.00 -0.53 -5.10
N MET A 44 9.08 -0.22 -4.37
CA MET A 44 10.21 0.54 -4.91
C MET A 44 10.87 -0.20 -6.07
N ASP A 45 11.08 -1.51 -5.96
CA ASP A 45 11.68 -2.32 -7.02
C ASP A 45 10.83 -2.28 -8.29
N ARG A 46 9.52 -2.45 -8.16
CA ARG A 46 8.57 -2.36 -9.28
C ARG A 46 8.57 -0.98 -9.93
N ILE A 47 8.52 0.10 -9.14
CA ILE A 47 8.55 1.47 -9.68
C ILE A 47 9.83 1.71 -10.48
N ILE A 48 10.97 1.22 -9.99
CA ILE A 48 12.26 1.37 -10.67
C ILE A 48 12.26 0.57 -11.98
N GLU A 49 11.74 -0.65 -11.99
CA GLU A 49 11.60 -1.48 -13.21
C GLU A 49 10.66 -0.85 -14.25
N GLU A 50 9.55 -0.26 -13.82
CA GLU A 50 8.53 0.31 -14.72
C GLU A 50 8.92 1.68 -15.29
N HIS A 51 9.66 2.49 -14.52
CA HIS A 51 9.88 3.90 -14.84
C HIS A 51 11.35 4.29 -15.09
N THR A 52 12.29 3.34 -14.97
CA THR A 52 13.71 3.61 -15.19
C THR A 52 14.40 2.44 -15.89
N GLU A 53 15.62 2.67 -16.39
CA GLU A 53 16.46 1.61 -16.97
C GLU A 53 17.31 0.87 -15.92
N TYR A 54 17.21 1.26 -14.64
CA TYR A 54 18.01 0.66 -13.59
C TYR A 54 17.49 -0.72 -13.20
N ASN A 55 18.41 -1.65 -12.91
CA ASN A 55 18.06 -2.92 -12.30
C ASN A 55 17.97 -2.76 -10.77
N PRO A 56 16.78 -2.87 -10.15
CA PRO A 56 16.62 -2.67 -8.71
C PRO A 56 17.38 -3.70 -7.87
N ARG A 57 17.66 -4.91 -8.38
CA ARG A 57 18.42 -5.92 -7.63
C ARG A 57 19.87 -5.53 -7.38
N ARG A 58 20.40 -4.58 -8.14
CA ARG A 58 21.78 -4.07 -8.03
C ARG A 58 21.90 -2.79 -7.20
N LEU A 59 20.78 -2.26 -6.71
CA LEU A 59 20.72 -1.02 -5.96
C LEU A 59 20.51 -1.31 -4.47
N ASP A 60 21.17 -0.53 -3.62
CA ASP A 60 20.93 -0.52 -2.18
C ASP A 60 19.63 0.25 -1.83
N ARG A 61 19.16 0.07 -0.59
CA ARG A 61 17.87 0.62 -0.15
C ARG A 61 17.82 2.15 -0.22
N GLU A 62 18.93 2.82 0.08
CA GLU A 62 18.97 4.28 0.11
C GLU A 62 18.95 4.84 -1.32
N ARG A 63 19.72 4.24 -2.23
CA ARG A 63 19.70 4.64 -3.64
C ARG A 63 18.35 4.42 -4.30
N LYS A 64 17.66 3.32 -3.98
CA LYS A 64 16.27 3.09 -4.43
C LYS A 64 15.34 4.22 -4.01
N ARG A 65 15.43 4.68 -2.75
CA ARG A 65 14.63 5.80 -2.25
C ARG A 65 14.94 7.10 -2.97
N GLN A 66 16.21 7.39 -3.24
CA GLN A 66 16.61 8.59 -3.99
C GLN A 66 16.03 8.60 -5.41
N ILE A 67 16.13 7.46 -6.11
CA ILE A 67 15.57 7.32 -7.47
C ILE A 67 14.06 7.51 -7.44
N VAL A 68 13.35 6.76 -6.60
CA VAL A 68 11.89 6.84 -6.48
C VAL A 68 11.43 8.24 -6.07
N GLY A 69 12.12 8.88 -5.13
CA GLY A 69 11.81 10.25 -4.70
C GLY A 69 12.07 11.32 -5.77
N GLY A 70 12.95 11.05 -6.74
CA GLY A 70 13.18 11.91 -7.91
C GLY A 70 12.19 11.69 -9.05
N LEU A 71 11.40 10.61 -9.03
CA LEU A 71 10.43 10.32 -10.08
C LEU A 71 9.17 11.16 -9.90
N LYS A 72 8.73 11.81 -10.98
CA LYS A 72 7.39 12.42 -11.06
C LYS A 72 6.37 11.34 -11.44
N LEU A 73 5.94 10.59 -10.44
CA LEU A 73 4.91 9.57 -10.60
C LEU A 73 3.53 10.22 -10.49
N LYS A 74 2.61 9.85 -11.40
CA LYS A 74 1.19 10.20 -11.25
C LYS A 74 0.69 9.63 -9.92
N THR A 75 -0.02 10.45 -9.16
CA THR A 75 -0.70 10.04 -7.94
C THR A 75 -1.78 9.01 -8.25
N ALA A 76 -2.22 8.26 -7.23
CA ALA A 76 -3.33 7.33 -7.41
C ALA A 76 -4.60 8.04 -7.90
N VAL A 77 -4.84 9.27 -7.42
CA VAL A 77 -5.98 10.10 -7.85
C VAL A 77 -5.88 10.45 -9.33
N GLU A 78 -4.71 10.86 -9.80
CA GLU A 78 -4.48 11.17 -11.22
C GLU A 78 -4.63 9.94 -12.11
N ARG A 79 -4.12 8.77 -11.68
CA ARG A 79 -4.30 7.51 -12.42
C ARG A 79 -5.77 7.10 -12.52
N MET A 80 -6.53 7.22 -11.42
CA MET A 80 -7.97 6.91 -11.43
C MET A 80 -8.76 7.87 -12.31
N ALA A 81 -8.42 9.17 -12.28
CA ALA A 81 -9.08 10.16 -13.14
C ALA A 81 -8.82 9.90 -14.64
N GLU A 82 -7.60 9.49 -15.00
CA GLU A 82 -7.25 9.13 -16.37
C GLU A 82 -7.96 7.84 -16.81
N GLU A 83 -8.07 6.85 -15.93
CA GLU A 83 -8.80 5.62 -16.21
C GLU A 83 -10.31 5.86 -16.36
N GLU A 84 -10.92 6.69 -15.52
CA GLU A 84 -12.32 7.12 -15.68
C GLU A 84 -12.54 7.90 -16.99
N ALA A 85 -11.59 8.75 -17.38
CA ALA A 85 -11.67 9.49 -18.64
C ALA A 85 -11.61 8.54 -19.85
N ARG A 86 -10.70 7.56 -19.84
CA ARG A 86 -10.60 6.54 -20.88
C ARG A 86 -11.89 5.72 -21.00
N LEU A 87 -12.44 5.26 -19.87
CA LEU A 87 -13.71 4.52 -19.84
C LEU A 87 -14.88 5.35 -20.38
N ARG A 88 -14.92 6.66 -20.09
CA ARG A 88 -15.94 7.57 -20.64
C ARG A 88 -15.79 7.76 -22.16
N GLU A 89 -14.58 7.79 -22.70
CA GLU A 89 -14.35 7.86 -24.14
C GLU A 89 -14.73 6.56 -24.85
N GLU A 90 -14.40 5.41 -24.27
CA GLU A 90 -14.80 4.09 -24.78
C GLU A 90 -16.33 3.95 -24.84
N MET A 91 -17.04 4.35 -23.78
CA MET A 91 -18.52 4.32 -23.79
C MET A 91 -19.13 5.25 -24.86
N LYS A 92 -18.57 6.45 -25.06
CA LYS A 92 -19.05 7.36 -26.13
C LYS A 92 -18.83 6.81 -27.53
N LEU A 93 -17.72 6.10 -27.76
CA LEU A 93 -17.43 5.44 -29.03
C LEU A 93 -18.43 4.30 -29.29
N GLU A 94 -18.77 3.51 -28.25
CA GLU A 94 -19.78 2.44 -28.36
C GLU A 94 -21.20 2.98 -28.62
N GLU A 95 -21.59 4.07 -27.97
CA GLU A 95 -22.87 4.75 -28.22
C GLU A 95 -22.94 5.35 -29.64
N GLY A 96 -21.83 5.90 -30.14
CA GLY A 96 -21.73 6.37 -31.52
C GLY A 96 -21.90 5.23 -32.54
N LEU A 97 -21.26 4.08 -32.31
CA LEU A 97 -21.34 2.91 -33.20
C LEU A 97 -22.72 2.25 -33.23
N THR A 98 -23.45 2.27 -32.11
CA THR A 98 -24.83 1.75 -32.04
C THR A 98 -25.82 2.67 -32.74
N SER A 99 -25.62 3.99 -32.69
CA SER A 99 -26.46 4.96 -33.43
C SER A 99 -26.33 4.85 -34.96
N VAL A 100 -25.16 4.49 -35.48
CA VAL A 100 -24.90 4.35 -36.93
C VAL A 100 -25.44 3.02 -37.50
N LYS A 101 -25.59 1.98 -36.67
CA LYS A 101 -26.15 0.68 -37.10
C LYS A 101 -27.69 0.62 -37.08
N GLY A 102 -28.36 1.62 -36.53
CA GLY A 102 -29.82 1.68 -36.37
C GLY A 102 -30.54 2.69 -37.29
N GLY A 103 -29.84 3.31 -38.24
CA GLY A 103 -30.38 4.29 -39.19
C GLY A 103 -30.55 3.74 -40.60
#